data_AF-A0A8E0QSH4-F1
#
_entry.id   AF-A0A8E0QSH4-F1
#
_cell.length_a   1.000
_cell.length_b   1.000
_cell.length_c   1.000
_cell.angle_alpha   90.00
_cell.angle_beta   90.00
_cell.angle_gamma   90.00
#
_symmetry.space_group_name_H-M   'P 1'
#
loop_
_entity.id
_entity.type
_entity.pdbx_description
1 polymer ?
#
loop_
_entity_poly.entity_id
_entity_poly.type
_entity_poly.pdbx_seq_one_letter_code
_entity_poly.pdbx_strand_id
1 'polypeptide(L)'
;MDPIAEIMQLYMIETNRIDWHTTYKVSQRICSKVSDHNNLFLAGDAIHIHSPKAGQGMNVGMQDTYNLGWKLAAVARGASPPDILATYAQERLPIAQRLIQLDQRFCCGMWSMSRGRFDEDHKRALREENTLFSGLTTTYEPNLLISPSSEAGGSKGASFCSRPSLAKAIRLGARIPSKLVLNQSDSQTCQLQHAFPVPGNGIDDFRG
;
A
#
# COMPACT_ATOMS: atom_id res chain seq x y z
N MET A 1 -23.61 16.23 27.97
CA MET A 1 -22.93 17.34 27.26
C MET A 1 -22.78 16.91 25.81
N ASP A 2 -23.10 17.78 24.86
CA ASP A 2 -22.83 17.52 23.44
C ASP A 2 -21.34 17.78 23.18
N PRO A 3 -20.53 16.73 22.91
CA PRO A 3 -19.09 16.89 22.71
C PRO A 3 -18.75 17.73 21.47
N ILE A 4 -19.65 17.81 20.48
CA ILE A 4 -19.43 18.63 19.28
C ILE A 4 -19.55 20.11 19.66
N ALA A 5 -20.56 20.47 20.45
CA ALA A 5 -20.75 21.85 20.92
C ALA A 5 -19.58 22.34 21.78
N GLU A 6 -18.97 21.45 22.58
CA GLU A 6 -17.78 21.76 23.37
C GLU A 6 -16.55 22.04 22.48
N ILE A 7 -16.29 21.16 21.50
CA ILE A 7 -15.16 21.34 20.57
C ILE A 7 -15.34 22.60 19.71
N MET A 8 -16.57 22.87 19.29
CA MET A 8 -16.91 23.96 18.38
C MET A 8 -17.38 25.22 19.11
N GLN A 9 -17.05 25.41 20.39
CA GLN A 9 -17.56 26.51 21.23
C GLN A 9 -17.43 27.95 20.65
N LEU A 10 -16.55 28.19 19.66
CA LEU A 10 -16.38 29.48 18.97
C LEU A 10 -17.18 29.59 17.66
N TYR A 11 -17.89 28.53 17.25
CA TYR A 11 -18.58 28.40 15.97
C TYR A 11 -19.99 27.81 16.19
N MET A 12 -20.96 28.22 15.38
CA MET A 12 -22.31 27.63 15.39
C MET A 12 -22.40 26.50 14.36
N ILE A 13 -22.88 25.33 14.77
CA ILE A 13 -23.19 24.20 13.88
C ILE A 13 -24.66 23.84 14.05
N GLU A 14 -25.42 23.95 12.97
CA GLU A 14 -26.80 23.47 12.86
C GLU A 14 -26.85 22.33 11.84
N THR A 15 -27.48 21.21 12.18
CA THR A 15 -27.60 20.04 11.30
C THR A 15 -29.06 19.81 10.92
N ASN A 16 -29.39 19.99 9.64
CA ASN A 16 -30.76 19.82 9.15
C ASN A 16 -31.08 18.35 8.83
N ARG A 17 -30.05 17.55 8.51
CA ARG A 17 -30.17 16.14 8.12
C ARG A 17 -28.85 15.41 8.38
N ILE A 18 -28.94 14.21 8.95
CA ILE A 18 -27.81 13.29 9.13
C ILE A 18 -28.09 12.05 8.28
N ASP A 19 -27.33 11.85 7.21
CA ASP A 19 -27.50 10.69 6.32
C ASP A 19 -26.94 9.41 6.93
N TRP A 20 -25.82 9.51 7.66
CA TRP A 20 -25.20 8.37 8.34
C TRP A 20 -24.29 8.81 9.48
N HIS A 21 -24.27 8.05 10.56
CA HIS A 21 -23.28 8.18 11.63
C HIS A 21 -22.91 6.80 12.19
N THR A 22 -21.69 6.67 12.72
CA THR A 22 -21.25 5.48 13.41
C THR A 22 -20.34 5.82 14.57
N THR A 23 -20.19 4.88 15.50
CA THR A 23 -19.16 4.91 16.53
C THR A 23 -18.08 3.92 16.17
N TYR A 24 -16.83 4.37 16.11
CA TYR A 24 -15.69 3.49 15.90
C TYR A 24 -14.81 3.48 17.14
N LYS A 25 -14.28 2.30 17.48
CA LYS A 25 -13.25 2.16 18.51
C LYS A 25 -11.89 2.15 17.82
N VAL A 26 -11.00 3.06 18.23
CA VAL A 26 -9.60 3.02 17.78
C VAL A 26 -8.98 1.72 18.29
N SER A 27 -8.59 0.85 17.35
CA SER A 27 -7.88 -0.40 17.62
C SER A 27 -6.90 -0.62 16.50
N GLN A 28 -5.66 -1.00 16.85
CA GLN A 28 -4.65 -1.43 15.90
C GLN A 28 -4.38 -2.91 16.08
N ARG A 29 -4.57 -3.71 15.04
CA ARG A 29 -4.38 -5.16 15.06
C ARG A 29 -3.75 -5.61 13.78
N ILE A 30 -2.84 -6.58 13.88
CA ILE A 30 -2.24 -7.24 12.74
C ILE A 30 -2.24 -8.75 12.93
N CYS A 31 -2.47 -9.47 11.84
CA CYS A 31 -2.30 -10.91 11.83
C CYS A 31 -0.81 -11.27 11.75
N SER A 32 -0.41 -12.34 12.46
CA SER A 32 0.97 -12.85 12.40
C SER A 32 1.28 -13.58 11.09
N LYS A 33 0.27 -14.14 10.43
CA LYS A 33 0.39 -14.86 9.16
C LYS A 33 -0.73 -14.45 8.21
N VAL A 34 -0.36 -14.09 6.97
CA VAL A 34 -1.32 -13.62 5.94
C VAL A 34 -1.64 -14.69 4.91
N SER A 35 -0.86 -15.77 4.90
CA SER A 35 -1.09 -16.94 4.07
C SER A 35 -0.73 -18.22 4.83
N ASP A 36 -1.34 -19.32 4.42
CA ASP A 36 -1.01 -20.66 4.90
C ASP A 36 -0.84 -21.63 3.73
N HIS A 37 0.28 -22.34 3.71
CA HIS A 37 0.67 -23.32 2.68
C HIS A 37 0.44 -22.85 1.22
N ASN A 38 0.51 -21.55 0.94
CA ASN A 38 0.22 -20.94 -0.37
C ASN A 38 -1.16 -21.29 -0.97
N ASN A 39 -2.11 -21.73 -0.14
CA ASN A 39 -3.45 -22.15 -0.57
C ASN A 39 -4.57 -21.36 0.12
N LEU A 40 -4.29 -20.77 1.28
CA LEU A 40 -5.19 -19.87 2.00
C LEU A 40 -4.53 -18.51 2.13
N PHE A 41 -5.29 -17.45 1.83
CA PHE A 41 -4.83 -16.07 1.90
C PHE A 41 -5.87 -15.19 2.60
N LEU A 42 -5.39 -14.29 3.44
CA LEU A 42 -6.17 -13.19 4.00
C LEU A 42 -5.85 -11.92 3.23
N ALA A 43 -6.69 -10.88 3.30
CA ALA A 43 -6.44 -9.57 2.70
C ALA A 43 -7.24 -8.47 3.43
N GLY A 44 -6.78 -7.22 3.38
CA GLY A 44 -7.49 -6.07 3.95
C GLY A 44 -7.69 -6.19 5.46
N ASP A 45 -8.89 -5.84 5.93
CA ASP A 45 -9.25 -5.80 7.35
C ASP A 45 -9.06 -7.15 8.09
N ALA A 46 -9.02 -8.27 7.35
CA ALA A 46 -8.71 -9.59 7.91
C ALA A 46 -7.24 -9.71 8.35
N ILE A 47 -6.33 -8.94 7.76
CA ILE A 47 -4.91 -8.90 8.12
C ILE A 47 -4.62 -7.74 9.05
N HIS A 48 -5.16 -6.56 8.76
CA HIS A 48 -4.77 -5.33 9.45
C HIS A 48 -5.99 -4.46 9.73
N ILE A 49 -6.12 -4.02 10.97
CA ILE A 49 -7.12 -3.04 11.39
C ILE A 49 -6.34 -1.90 12.02
N HIS A 50 -6.66 -0.67 11.63
CA HIS A 50 -6.01 0.53 12.15
C HIS A 50 -7.04 1.67 12.28
N SER A 51 -6.63 2.82 12.80
CA SER A 51 -7.56 3.93 12.95
C SER A 51 -8.06 4.45 11.58
N PRO A 52 -9.30 4.97 11.50
CA PRO A 52 -9.82 5.56 10.28
C PRO A 52 -9.27 6.98 10.02
N LYS A 53 -8.51 7.55 10.96
CA LYS A 53 -8.04 8.95 10.90
C LYS A 53 -7.23 9.26 9.64
N ALA A 54 -6.62 8.21 9.10
CA ALA A 54 -5.75 8.16 7.95
C ALA A 54 -6.47 7.82 6.62
N GLY A 55 -7.72 7.36 6.68
CA GLY A 55 -8.49 6.93 5.50
C GLY A 55 -7.93 5.71 4.75
N GLN A 56 -7.16 4.84 5.41
CA GLN A 56 -6.35 3.82 4.72
C GLN A 56 -6.99 2.44 4.52
N GLY A 57 -8.02 2.08 5.30
CA GLY A 57 -8.44 0.67 5.40
C GLY A 57 -8.75 0.05 4.05
N MET A 58 -9.59 0.74 3.27
CA MET A 58 -9.96 0.29 1.92
C MET A 58 -8.79 0.36 0.93
N ASN A 59 -7.98 1.43 0.94
CA ASN A 59 -6.88 1.60 -0.01
C ASN A 59 -5.83 0.50 0.13
N VAL A 60 -5.43 0.19 1.36
CA VAL A 60 -4.42 -0.82 1.64
C VAL A 60 -4.97 -2.22 1.37
N GLY A 61 -6.23 -2.48 1.73
CA GLY A 61 -6.90 -3.74 1.42
C GLY A 61 -7.03 -4.00 -0.08
N MET A 62 -7.39 -2.98 -0.88
CA MET A 62 -7.41 -3.09 -2.34
C MET A 62 -6.02 -3.41 -2.90
N GLN A 63 -4.97 -2.78 -2.38
CA GLN A 63 -3.59 -3.05 -2.78
C GLN A 63 -3.13 -4.48 -2.41
N ASP A 64 -3.61 -5.04 -1.30
CA ASP A 64 -3.36 -6.45 -0.95
C ASP A 64 -3.93 -7.38 -2.02
N THR A 65 -5.19 -7.17 -2.40
CA THR A 65 -5.85 -7.99 -3.43
C THR A 65 -5.28 -7.75 -4.82
N TYR A 66 -4.87 -6.52 -5.15
CA TYR A 66 -4.22 -6.18 -6.40
C TYR A 66 -2.87 -6.91 -6.54
N ASN A 67 -2.11 -7.00 -5.44
CA ASN A 67 -0.86 -7.76 -5.39
C ASN A 67 -1.08 -9.27 -5.54
N LEU A 68 -2.07 -9.83 -4.86
CA LEU A 68 -2.34 -11.27 -4.85
C LEU A 68 -3.01 -11.76 -6.14
N GLY A 69 -3.92 -10.97 -6.72
CA GLY A 69 -4.80 -11.41 -7.81
C GLY A 69 -4.04 -11.88 -9.05
N TRP A 70 -3.06 -11.12 -9.52
CA TRP A 70 -2.28 -11.50 -10.70
C TRP A 70 -1.41 -12.75 -10.44
N LYS A 71 -0.90 -12.93 -9.21
CA LYS A 71 -0.10 -14.09 -8.82
C LYS A 71 -0.94 -15.36 -8.83
N LEU A 72 -2.14 -15.31 -8.24
CA LEU A 72 -3.10 -16.41 -8.28
C LEU A 72 -3.48 -16.76 -9.72
N ALA A 73 -3.79 -15.75 -10.54
CA ALA A 73 -4.15 -15.97 -11.94
C ALA A 73 -3.01 -16.58 -12.77
N ALA A 74 -1.76 -16.19 -12.51
CA ALA A 74 -0.59 -16.77 -13.19
C ALA A 74 -0.37 -18.24 -12.81
N VAL A 75 -0.47 -18.58 -11.52
CA VAL A 75 -0.30 -19.97 -11.03
C VAL A 75 -1.46 -20.86 -11.48
N ALA A 76 -2.71 -20.40 -11.36
CA ALA A 76 -3.89 -21.18 -11.76
C ALA A 76 -3.88 -21.54 -13.26
N ARG A 77 -3.24 -20.71 -14.09
CA ARG A 77 -3.08 -20.95 -15.54
C ARG A 77 -1.81 -21.69 -15.92
N GLY A 78 -0.96 -22.06 -14.95
CA GLY A 78 0.33 -22.70 -15.20
C GLY A 78 1.38 -21.78 -15.84
N ALA A 79 1.14 -20.46 -15.90
CA ALA A 79 2.06 -19.48 -16.47
C ALA A 79 3.23 -19.13 -15.53
N SER A 80 3.16 -19.52 -14.26
CA SER A 80 4.21 -19.29 -13.26
C SER A 80 4.21 -20.38 -12.19
N PRO A 81 5.37 -20.65 -11.56
CA PRO A 81 5.46 -21.66 -10.50
C PRO A 81 4.71 -21.20 -9.23
N PRO A 82 4.13 -22.13 -8.44
CA PRO A 82 3.40 -21.80 -7.21
C PRO A 82 4.19 -20.98 -6.19
N ASP A 83 5.52 -21.07 -6.21
CA ASP A 83 6.44 -20.37 -5.30
C ASP A 83 6.27 -18.84 -5.35
N ILE A 84 5.77 -18.27 -6.46
CA ILE A 84 5.50 -16.83 -6.53
C ILE A 84 4.44 -16.40 -5.49
N LEU A 85 3.56 -17.29 -5.03
CA LEU A 85 2.53 -16.98 -4.04
C LEU A 85 3.14 -16.66 -2.67
N ALA A 86 4.30 -17.24 -2.34
CA ALA A 86 5.01 -16.94 -1.10
C ALA A 86 5.44 -15.47 -1.02
N THR A 87 5.65 -14.82 -2.17
CA THR A 87 6.01 -13.40 -2.23
C THR A 87 4.91 -12.48 -1.72
N TYR A 88 3.64 -12.90 -1.74
CA TYR A 88 2.54 -12.11 -1.20
C TYR A 88 2.76 -11.74 0.27
N ALA A 89 3.12 -12.73 1.09
CA ALA A 89 3.39 -12.50 2.50
C ALA A 89 4.65 -11.66 2.71
N GLN A 90 5.71 -11.93 1.94
CA GLN A 90 6.97 -11.19 2.00
C GLN A 90 6.80 -9.71 1.63
N GLU A 91 5.86 -9.41 0.74
CA GLU A 91 5.60 -8.07 0.24
C GLU A 91 4.61 -7.29 1.11
N ARG A 92 3.48 -7.91 1.49
CA ARG A 92 2.34 -7.19 2.10
C ARG A 92 2.39 -7.13 3.61
N LEU A 93 2.92 -8.16 4.29
CA LEU A 93 2.98 -8.18 5.75
C LEU A 93 3.87 -7.06 6.33
N PRO A 94 5.08 -6.78 5.79
CA PRO A 94 5.91 -5.67 6.28
C PRO A 94 5.24 -4.30 6.10
N ILE A 95 4.46 -4.11 5.04
CA ILE A 95 3.71 -2.87 4.80
C ILE A 95 2.62 -2.69 5.84
N ALA A 96 1.83 -3.74 6.09
CA ALA A 96 0.80 -3.72 7.12
C ALA A 96 1.39 -3.42 8.51
N GLN A 97 2.55 -4.01 8.83
CA GLN A 97 3.28 -3.72 10.07
C GLN A 97 3.70 -2.26 10.16
N ARG A 98 4.28 -1.71 9.08
CA ARG A 98 4.72 -0.32 9.04
C ARG A 98 3.56 0.66 9.17
N LEU A 99 2.44 0.37 8.51
CA LEU A 99 1.20 1.15 8.59
C LEU A 99 0.70 1.23 10.03
N ILE A 100 0.61 0.09 10.72
CA ILE A 100 0.13 0.03 12.10
C ILE A 100 1.05 0.76 13.06
N GLN A 101 2.37 0.63 12.91
CA GLN A 101 3.34 1.35 13.74
C GLN A 101 3.18 2.88 13.60
N LEU A 102 2.94 3.36 12.38
CA LEU A 102 2.73 4.78 12.13
C LEU A 102 1.39 5.28 12.65
N ASP A 103 0.31 4.51 12.44
CA ASP A 103 -1.02 4.82 12.96
C ASP A 103 -1.02 4.88 14.50
N GLN A 104 -0.29 3.99 15.17
CA GLN A 104 -0.13 4.01 16.63
C GLN A 104 0.56 5.29 17.10
N ARG A 105 1.69 5.66 16.47
CA ARG A 105 2.43 6.89 16.80
C ARG A 105 1.55 8.12 16.56
N PHE A 106 0.93 8.23 15.39
CA PHE A 106 0.06 9.33 15.05
C PHE A 106 -1.13 9.45 16.02
N CYS A 107 -1.79 8.33 16.32
CA CYS A 107 -2.88 8.32 17.29
C CYS A 107 -2.41 8.80 18.65
N CYS A 108 -1.31 8.28 19.18
CA CYS A 108 -0.74 8.69 20.48
C CYS A 108 -0.54 10.20 20.57
N GLY A 109 0.01 10.80 19.51
CA GLY A 109 0.19 12.26 19.42
C GLY A 109 -1.11 13.02 19.45
N MET A 110 -2.10 12.57 18.69
CA MET A 110 -3.41 13.21 18.66
C MET A 110 -4.15 13.12 19.99
N TRP A 111 -4.07 11.99 20.71
CA TRP A 111 -4.61 11.90 22.07
C TRP A 111 -3.84 12.80 23.06
N SER A 112 -2.55 13.03 22.81
CA SER A 112 -1.71 13.94 23.59
C SER A 112 -1.95 15.42 23.27
N MET A 113 -2.56 15.76 22.13
CA MET A 113 -3.00 17.14 21.83
C MET A 113 -4.01 17.68 22.84
N SER A 114 -4.86 16.81 23.39
CA SER A 114 -5.76 17.16 24.49
C SER A 114 -5.02 17.63 25.76
N ARG A 115 -3.69 17.42 25.83
CA ARG A 115 -2.78 17.89 26.89
C ARG A 115 -1.77 18.94 26.40
N GLY A 116 -1.97 19.52 25.21
CA GLY A 116 -1.11 20.58 24.67
C GLY A 116 0.27 20.13 24.15
N ARG A 117 0.50 18.84 23.89
CA ARG A 117 1.78 18.32 23.37
C ARG A 117 1.60 17.48 22.10
N PHE A 118 1.78 18.12 20.95
CA PHE A 118 2.03 17.45 19.67
C PHE A 118 3.47 17.74 19.24
N ASP A 119 4.38 16.86 19.66
CA ASP A 119 5.82 17.06 19.45
C ASP A 119 6.26 16.83 17.98
N GLU A 120 7.55 17.02 17.73
CA GLU A 120 8.14 16.82 16.40
C GLU A 120 8.12 15.36 15.92
N ASP A 121 8.08 14.38 16.82
CA ASP A 121 7.97 12.98 16.45
C ASP A 121 6.59 12.69 15.86
N HIS A 122 5.54 13.22 16.48
CA HIS A 122 4.18 13.10 15.97
C HIS A 122 3.97 13.84 14.65
N LYS A 123 4.56 15.03 14.48
CA LYS A 123 4.57 15.73 13.18
C LYS A 123 5.31 14.95 12.10
N ARG A 124 6.40 14.26 12.47
CA ARG A 124 7.13 13.38 11.55
C ARG A 124 6.29 12.16 11.19
N ALA A 125 5.65 11.52 12.15
CA ALA A 125 4.75 10.40 11.92
C ALA A 125 3.63 10.79 10.95
N LEU A 126 2.99 11.96 11.12
CA LEU A 126 1.99 12.49 10.18
C LEU A 126 2.55 12.68 8.75
N ARG A 127 3.76 13.22 8.61
CA ARG A 127 4.40 13.41 7.29
C ARG A 127 4.73 12.06 6.61
N GLU A 128 5.24 11.12 7.38
CA GLU A 128 5.53 9.75 6.91
C GLU A 128 4.23 9.01 6.55
N GLU A 129 3.19 9.14 7.37
CA GLU A 129 1.83 8.65 7.10
C GLU A 129 1.34 9.19 5.77
N ASN A 130 1.29 10.52 5.58
CA ASN A 130 0.84 11.15 4.35
C ASN A 130 1.58 10.64 3.10
N THR A 131 2.87 10.33 3.27
CA THR A 131 3.70 9.80 2.18
C THR A 131 3.37 8.34 1.86
N LEU A 132 3.11 7.51 2.88
CA LEU A 132 2.64 6.13 2.69
C LEU A 132 1.20 6.08 2.17
N PHE A 133 0.35 7.02 2.58
CA PHE A 133 -1.06 7.10 2.19
C PHE A 133 -1.29 7.36 0.72
N SER A 134 -0.33 8.05 0.09
CA SER A 134 -0.34 8.18 -1.36
C SER A 134 -0.27 6.81 -2.07
N GLY A 135 0.20 5.76 -1.38
CA GLY A 135 0.50 4.45 -1.96
C GLY A 135 1.69 4.48 -2.93
N LEU A 136 2.34 5.63 -3.11
CA LEU A 136 3.35 5.84 -4.14
C LEU A 136 4.77 5.47 -3.68
N THR A 137 4.97 5.31 -2.38
CA THR A 137 6.30 5.15 -1.78
C THR A 137 6.58 3.74 -1.28
N THR A 138 5.59 2.85 -1.38
CA THR A 138 5.78 1.42 -1.12
C THR A 138 6.91 0.88 -1.98
N THR A 139 7.91 0.32 -1.32
CA THR A 139 9.05 -0.35 -1.96
C THR A 139 9.18 -1.71 -1.31
N TYR A 140 9.10 -2.76 -2.12
CA TYR A 140 9.27 -4.14 -1.69
C TYR A 140 10.75 -4.51 -1.62
N GLU A 141 11.10 -5.36 -0.64
CA GLU A 141 12.44 -5.93 -0.51
C GLU A 141 12.72 -6.98 -1.60
N PRO A 142 14.01 -7.30 -1.86
CA PRO A 142 14.38 -8.35 -2.79
C PRO A 142 13.75 -9.69 -2.43
N ASN A 143 13.15 -10.33 -3.43
CA ASN A 143 12.48 -11.62 -3.31
C ASN A 143 12.54 -12.37 -4.66
N LEU A 144 11.73 -13.41 -4.84
CA LEU A 144 11.70 -14.18 -6.10
C LEU A 144 11.40 -13.32 -7.34
N LEU A 145 10.57 -12.28 -7.21
CA LEU A 145 10.16 -11.37 -8.29
C LEU A 145 11.04 -10.12 -8.38
N ILE A 146 11.70 -9.74 -7.29
CA ILE A 146 12.48 -8.51 -7.18
C ILE A 146 13.95 -8.87 -7.04
N SER A 147 14.70 -8.68 -8.12
CA SER A 147 16.13 -8.97 -8.13
C SER A 147 16.90 -8.09 -7.14
N PRO A 148 17.93 -8.64 -6.46
CA PRO A 148 18.83 -7.85 -5.63
C PRO A 148 19.63 -6.85 -6.48
N SER A 149 20.05 -5.75 -5.87
CA SER A 149 20.89 -4.74 -6.52
C SER A 149 22.35 -5.16 -6.52
N SER A 150 23.04 -4.97 -7.65
CA SER A 150 24.48 -5.31 -7.80
C SER A 150 25.41 -4.55 -6.86
N GLU A 151 24.96 -3.40 -6.36
CA GLU A 151 25.76 -2.49 -5.51
C GLU A 151 25.76 -2.92 -4.04
N ALA A 152 24.86 -3.81 -3.61
CA ALA A 152 24.75 -4.26 -2.23
C ALA A 152 25.72 -5.40 -1.83
N GLY A 153 26.78 -5.65 -2.62
CA GLY A 153 27.80 -6.63 -2.28
C GLY A 153 27.34 -8.08 -2.47
N GLY A 154 27.43 -8.56 -3.71
CA GLY A 154 27.70 -9.96 -4.05
C GLY A 154 26.78 -11.03 -3.44
N SER A 155 25.54 -11.17 -3.93
CA SER A 155 24.85 -12.46 -3.84
C SER A 155 25.43 -13.41 -4.89
N LYS A 156 26.51 -14.12 -4.54
CA LYS A 156 26.99 -15.30 -5.28
C LYS A 156 25.86 -16.33 -5.31
N GLY A 157 25.02 -16.31 -6.35
CA GLY A 157 23.89 -17.25 -6.50
C GLY A 157 22.62 -16.67 -7.16
N ALA A 158 22.50 -15.35 -7.35
CA ALA A 158 21.37 -14.79 -8.07
C ALA A 158 21.58 -14.89 -9.60
N SER A 159 20.66 -15.55 -10.32
CA SER A 159 20.71 -15.69 -11.78
C SER A 159 20.59 -14.36 -12.53
N PHE A 160 20.03 -13.32 -11.88
CA PHE A 160 19.84 -12.00 -12.44
C PHE A 160 20.18 -10.93 -11.39
N CYS A 161 20.85 -9.87 -11.82
CA CYS A 161 21.32 -8.79 -10.96
C CYS A 161 20.97 -7.44 -11.57
N SER A 162 20.34 -6.56 -10.80
CA SER A 162 19.91 -5.25 -11.32
C SER A 162 21.02 -4.20 -11.24
N ARG A 163 21.03 -3.27 -12.20
CA ARG A 163 21.98 -2.14 -12.29
C ARG A 163 21.22 -0.80 -12.17
N PRO A 164 20.96 -0.31 -10.94
CA PRO A 164 20.16 0.89 -10.72
C PRO A 164 20.71 2.16 -11.40
N SER A 165 22.01 2.19 -11.67
CA SER A 165 22.69 3.30 -12.36
C SER A 165 22.16 3.61 -13.76
N LEU A 166 21.58 2.62 -14.46
CA LEU A 166 21.01 2.80 -15.80
C LEU A 166 19.67 3.55 -15.79
N ALA A 167 18.89 3.43 -14.72
CA ALA A 167 17.55 4.00 -14.61
C ALA A 167 17.30 4.57 -13.21
N LYS A 168 17.99 5.66 -12.87
CA LYS A 168 17.97 6.28 -11.53
C LYS A 168 16.59 6.66 -11.00
N ALA A 169 15.66 6.96 -11.91
CA ALA A 169 14.28 7.34 -11.56
C ALA A 169 13.38 6.12 -11.25
N ILE A 170 13.81 4.91 -11.61
CA ILE A 170 13.07 3.67 -11.40
C ILE A 170 13.71 2.94 -10.23
N ARG A 171 13.02 2.93 -9.09
CA ARG A 171 13.45 2.20 -7.89
C ARG A 171 12.92 0.77 -7.95
N LEU A 172 13.80 -0.21 -7.77
CA LEU A 172 13.41 -1.62 -7.71
C LEU A 172 12.46 -1.86 -6.53
N GLY A 173 11.48 -2.74 -6.73
CA GLY A 173 10.45 -3.03 -5.73
C GLY A 173 9.43 -1.91 -5.52
N ALA A 174 9.63 -0.72 -6.09
CA ALA A 174 8.66 0.36 -6.07
C ALA A 174 7.77 0.31 -7.31
N ARG A 175 6.63 1.00 -7.27
CA ARG A 175 5.82 1.22 -8.47
C ARG A 175 6.64 1.95 -9.55
N ILE A 176 6.34 1.68 -10.81
CA ILE A 176 6.93 2.43 -11.93
C ILE A 176 6.33 3.85 -11.92
N PRO A 177 7.13 4.93 -11.92
CA PRO A 177 6.62 6.29 -12.00
C PRO A 177 6.03 6.59 -13.39
N SER A 178 4.86 7.24 -13.45
CA SER A 178 4.31 7.72 -14.73
C SER A 178 5.03 8.99 -15.20
N LYS A 179 5.23 9.09 -16.50
CA LYS A 179 5.67 10.29 -17.21
C LYS A 179 4.82 10.48 -18.45
N LEU A 180 4.67 11.73 -18.88
CA LEU A 180 4.03 12.02 -20.16
C LEU A 180 4.96 11.55 -21.28
N VAL A 181 4.46 10.72 -22.16
CA VAL A 181 5.16 10.21 -23.34
C VAL A 181 4.37 10.54 -24.59
N LEU A 182 5.08 10.67 -25.72
CA LEU A 182 4.48 10.85 -27.03
C LEU A 182 4.38 9.49 -27.72
N ASN A 183 3.17 9.07 -28.06
CA ASN A 183 2.99 7.87 -28.85
C ASN A 183 3.43 8.15 -30.30
N GLN A 184 4.32 7.30 -30.82
CA GLN A 184 4.90 7.47 -32.14
C GLN A 184 3.89 7.21 -33.28
N SER A 185 2.88 6.36 -33.07
CA SER A 185 1.95 5.97 -34.14
C SER A 185 0.95 7.07 -34.50
N ASP A 186 0.52 7.87 -33.52
CA ASP A 186 -0.55 8.87 -33.66
C ASP A 186 -0.15 10.28 -33.21
N SER A 187 1.08 10.46 -32.71
CA SER A 187 1.59 11.72 -32.14
C SER A 187 0.74 12.25 -30.98
N GLN A 188 -0.04 11.40 -30.31
CA GLN A 188 -0.80 11.78 -29.13
C GLN A 188 0.05 11.63 -27.87
N THR A 189 -0.16 12.52 -26.92
CA THR A 189 0.50 12.41 -25.61
C THR A 189 -0.34 11.54 -24.67
N CYS A 190 0.30 10.64 -23.96
CA CYS A 190 -0.35 9.81 -22.95
C CYS A 190 0.53 9.66 -21.70
N GLN A 191 -0.11 9.37 -20.56
CA GLN A 191 0.61 8.98 -19.36
C GLN A 191 1.14 7.55 -19.56
N LEU A 192 2.44 7.34 -19.36
CA LEU A 192 3.09 6.04 -19.57
C LEU A 192 2.37 4.89 -18.86
N GLN A 193 1.85 5.12 -17.64
CA GLN A 193 1.13 4.09 -16.91
C GLN A 193 -0.17 3.63 -17.58
N HIS A 194 -0.80 4.46 -18.41
CA HIS A 194 -2.02 4.08 -19.12
C HIS A 194 -1.74 3.07 -20.24
N ALA A 195 -0.48 2.92 -20.66
CA ALA A 195 -0.06 1.88 -21.59
C ALA A 195 0.09 0.50 -20.94
N PHE A 196 0.01 0.39 -19.61
CA PHE A 196 0.10 -0.86 -18.87
C PHE A 196 -1.27 -1.24 -18.30
N PRO A 197 -2.15 -1.91 -19.07
CA PRO A 197 -3.40 -2.41 -18.53
C PRO A 197 -3.14 -3.45 -17.43
N VAL A 198 -4.04 -3.53 -16.47
CA VAL A 198 -3.97 -4.56 -15.42
C VAL A 198 -4.13 -5.93 -16.07
N PRO A 199 -3.17 -6.87 -15.91
CA PRO A 199 -3.29 -8.20 -16.47
C PRO A 199 -4.54 -8.89 -15.91
N GLY A 200 -5.49 -9.28 -16.77
CA GLY A 200 -6.70 -10.01 -16.36
C GLY A 200 -8.03 -9.39 -16.77
N ASN A 201 -8.05 -8.17 -17.31
CA ASN A 201 -9.29 -7.48 -17.68
C ASN A 201 -9.81 -7.77 -19.11
N GLY A 202 -8.99 -8.38 -19.98
CA GLY A 202 -9.42 -8.82 -21.30
C GLY A 202 -9.82 -10.30 -21.28
N ILE A 203 -11.05 -10.60 -21.69
CA ILE A 203 -11.44 -11.98 -22.09
C ILE A 203 -10.57 -12.47 -23.26
N ASP A 204 -9.96 -11.55 -24.01
CA ASP A 204 -9.19 -11.81 -25.23
C ASP A 204 -7.66 -11.68 -25.07
N ASP A 205 -7.15 -11.11 -23.97
CA ASP A 205 -5.68 -10.94 -23.75
C ASP A 205 -4.95 -12.25 -23.40
N PHE A 206 -5.66 -13.38 -23.38
CA PHE A 206 -5.15 -14.67 -22.91
C PHE A 206 -5.40 -15.83 -23.89
N ARG A 207 -5.63 -15.55 -25.18
CA ARG A 207 -5.59 -16.58 -26.24
C ARG A 207 -4.43 -16.31 -27.19
N GLY A 208 -3.40 -17.16 -27.13
CA GLY A 208 -2.32 -17.23 -28.14
C GLY A 208 -0.94 -17.20 -27.52
#